data_AF-A0A5E4XHB8-F1
#
_entry.id   AF-A0A5E4XHB8-F1
#
_cell.length_a   1.000
_cell.length_b   1.000
_cell.length_c   1.000
_cell.angle_alpha   90.00
_cell.angle_beta   90.00
_cell.angle_gamma   90.00
#
_symmetry.space_group_name_H-M   'P 1'
#
loop_
_entity.id
_entity.type
_entity.pdbx_description
1 polymer ?
#
loop_
_entity_poly.entity_id
_entity_poly.type
_entity_poly.pdbx_seq_one_letter_code
_entity_poly.pdbx_strand_id
1 'polypeptide(L)'
;MHFIFMIDADSLPADLPLTERIVRAMPELTPAQQRMAAFVLDNTFRAATMRIDEFADAVGVSLATVNRFARALGFDGYPQCRAAMVRGYEATLAPIESLRTSKAQASDSADVMAASLAQAIENLDWTRRALDAGTCERAIESILQAHRIYVLGLGASGYLAGLLHHGLDPYCENVQSVVGAGGSTHAARQLFKLREGDLVIALGFPRYVSDTVTLCRRLRGRGVSVMVLTDSPTSPLAPLGDIVLFVRSKPRLSSNSEASVLAMIDAICDAVAQRAKHAVDRATELTDFLLPWIDSASQSPSNAAAAATTSTLGAPNPVHQTASRHSSHASTASSATPVSLDRKDNAS
;
A
#
# COMPACT_ATOMS: atom_id res chain seq x y z
N MET A 1 -10.32 13.04 -27.74
CA MET A 1 -11.67 13.42 -27.27
C MET A 1 -11.55 13.73 -25.79
N HIS A 2 -11.55 15.03 -25.44
CA HIS A 2 -11.33 15.55 -24.09
C HIS A 2 -12.58 15.28 -23.23
N PHE A 3 -12.45 14.52 -22.14
CA PHE A 3 -13.43 14.54 -21.06
C PHE A 3 -12.81 15.28 -19.88
N ILE A 4 -13.00 16.60 -19.89
CA ILE A 4 -12.85 17.46 -18.72
C ILE A 4 -14.11 17.24 -17.89
N PHE A 5 -13.97 16.69 -16.68
CA PHE A 5 -15.00 16.83 -15.66
C PHE A 5 -15.05 18.32 -15.29
N MET A 6 -15.97 19.04 -15.91
CA MET A 6 -16.36 20.39 -15.53
C MET A 6 -17.28 20.24 -14.32
N ILE A 7 -16.68 20.20 -13.13
CA ILE A 7 -17.40 20.39 -11.86
C ILE A 7 -17.13 21.83 -11.45
N ASP A 8 -18.20 22.60 -11.22
CA ASP A 8 -18.19 24.02 -10.87
C ASP A 8 -17.10 24.37 -9.85
N ALA A 9 -16.34 25.43 -10.15
CA ALA A 9 -15.33 26.01 -9.26
C ALA A 9 -15.93 26.63 -7.99
N ASP A 10 -17.27 26.81 -7.94
CA ASP A 10 -17.98 27.57 -6.89
C ASP A 10 -18.45 26.74 -5.68
N SER A 11 -18.08 25.47 -5.57
CA SER A 11 -18.30 24.73 -4.32
C SER A 11 -17.21 23.69 -4.08
N LEU A 12 -16.01 24.15 -3.72
CA LEU A 12 -14.99 23.26 -3.17
C LEU A 12 -15.44 22.78 -1.77
N PRO A 13 -15.62 21.47 -1.54
CA PRO A 13 -15.84 20.92 -0.20
C PRO A 13 -14.87 21.52 0.83
N ALA A 14 -15.41 21.95 1.98
CA ALA A 14 -14.63 22.65 3.02
C ALA A 14 -13.54 21.77 3.66
N ASP A 15 -13.58 20.46 3.42
CA ASP A 15 -12.73 19.42 4.01
C ASP A 15 -11.63 18.88 3.08
N LEU A 16 -11.56 19.34 1.84
CA LEU A 16 -10.49 18.94 0.90
C LEU A 16 -9.10 19.28 1.45
N PRO A 17 -8.15 18.33 1.49
CA PRO A 17 -6.76 18.60 1.82
C PRO A 17 -6.20 19.74 0.95
N LEU A 18 -5.39 20.63 1.53
CA LEU A 18 -4.84 21.78 0.81
C LEU A 18 -4.07 21.35 -0.45
N THR A 19 -3.33 20.25 -0.38
CA THR A 19 -2.64 19.66 -1.53
C THR A 19 -3.60 19.35 -2.69
N GLU A 20 -4.80 18.83 -2.40
CA GLU A 20 -5.81 18.57 -3.43
C GLU A 20 -6.32 19.85 -4.07
N ARG A 21 -6.61 20.87 -3.25
CA ARG A 21 -7.05 22.19 -3.74
C ARG A 21 -6.00 22.80 -4.66
N ILE A 22 -4.72 22.69 -4.29
CA ILE A 22 -3.61 23.18 -5.10
C ILE A 22 -3.50 22.43 -6.43
N VAL A 23 -3.55 21.08 -6.40
CA VAL A 23 -3.43 20.26 -7.61
C VAL A 23 -4.60 20.53 -8.57
N ARG A 24 -5.82 20.65 -8.06
CA ARG A 24 -7.02 20.94 -8.86
C ARG A 24 -6.98 22.34 -9.47
N ALA A 25 -6.56 23.35 -8.70
CA ALA A 25 -6.48 24.72 -9.18
C ALA A 25 -5.30 24.96 -10.14
N MET A 26 -4.26 24.10 -10.10
CA MET A 26 -2.99 24.28 -10.82
C MET A 26 -3.12 24.71 -12.29
N PRO A 27 -4.04 24.15 -13.11
CA PRO A 27 -4.22 24.55 -14.51
C PRO A 27 -4.71 26.00 -14.69
N GLU A 28 -5.43 26.54 -13.71
CA GLU A 28 -6.06 27.87 -13.75
C GLU A 28 -5.20 28.94 -13.05
N LEU A 29 -4.14 28.53 -12.35
CA LEU A 29 -3.24 29.44 -11.66
C LEU A 29 -2.34 30.22 -12.64
N THR A 30 -2.18 31.52 -12.40
CA THR A 30 -1.18 32.36 -13.10
C THR A 30 0.25 31.86 -12.85
N PRO A 31 1.25 32.22 -13.68
CA PRO A 31 2.64 31.78 -13.46
C PRO A 31 3.20 32.12 -12.08
N ALA A 32 2.81 33.25 -11.49
CA ALA A 32 3.20 33.61 -10.12
C ALA A 32 2.53 32.71 -9.08
N GLN A 33 1.26 32.36 -9.29
CA GLN A 33 0.52 31.44 -8.43
C GLN A 33 1.00 30.00 -8.55
N GLN A 34 1.40 29.55 -9.74
CA GLN A 34 2.02 28.24 -9.93
C GLN A 34 3.35 28.14 -9.17
N ARG A 35 4.16 29.20 -9.13
CA ARG A 35 5.38 29.23 -8.28
C ARG A 35 5.05 29.13 -6.79
N MET A 36 4.02 29.85 -6.32
CA MET A 36 3.55 29.73 -4.94
C MET A 36 3.04 28.32 -4.62
N ALA A 37 2.23 27.74 -5.51
CA ALA A 37 1.75 26.37 -5.42
C ALA A 37 2.91 25.36 -5.34
N ALA A 38 3.88 25.46 -6.24
CA ALA A 38 5.07 24.61 -6.23
C ALA A 38 5.87 24.77 -4.92
N PHE A 39 6.08 25.99 -4.44
CA PHE A 39 6.76 26.22 -3.16
C PHE A 39 6.03 25.54 -1.99
N VAL A 40 4.70 25.68 -1.92
CA VAL A 40 3.89 25.04 -0.86
C VAL A 40 3.97 23.51 -0.95
N LEU A 41 3.92 22.94 -2.16
CA LEU A 41 4.01 21.49 -2.37
C LEU A 41 5.40 20.93 -2.04
N ASP A 42 6.46 21.66 -2.36
CA ASP A 42 7.84 21.24 -2.11
C ASP A 42 8.29 21.52 -0.65
N ASN A 43 7.67 22.48 0.04
CA ASN A 43 8.09 22.96 1.37
C ASN A 43 6.93 23.15 2.36
N THR A 44 6.00 22.19 2.43
CA THR A 44 4.74 22.31 3.19
C THR A 44 4.92 22.82 4.63
N PHE A 45 5.89 22.26 5.37
CA PHE A 45 6.16 22.69 6.76
C PHE A 45 6.62 24.14 6.83
N ARG A 46 7.58 24.53 5.99
CA ARG A 46 8.13 25.88 5.96
C ARG A 46 7.05 26.90 5.55
N ALA A 47 6.23 26.56 4.56
CA ALA A 47 5.11 27.41 4.15
C ALA A 47 4.05 27.55 5.27
N ALA A 48 3.78 26.48 6.03
CA ALA A 48 2.84 26.50 7.14
C ALA A 48 3.29 27.37 8.33
N THR A 49 4.59 27.59 8.51
CA THR A 49 5.13 28.39 9.61
C THR A 49 5.32 29.86 9.25
N MET A 50 5.47 30.20 7.96
CA MET A 50 5.70 31.56 7.47
C MET A 50 4.53 32.51 7.73
N ARG A 51 4.85 33.79 7.97
CA ARG A 51 3.92 34.91 7.86
C ARG A 51 3.73 35.30 6.38
N ILE A 52 2.70 36.09 6.08
CA ILE A 52 2.34 36.43 4.69
C ILE A 52 3.47 37.17 3.95
N ASP A 53 4.18 38.05 4.65
CA ASP A 53 5.34 38.79 4.17
C ASP A 53 6.53 37.86 3.89
N GLU A 54 6.84 36.96 4.82
CA GLU A 54 7.90 35.97 4.66
C GLU A 54 7.64 35.01 3.48
N PHE A 55 6.38 34.61 3.29
CA PHE A 55 5.98 33.77 2.16
C PHE A 55 6.06 34.53 0.83
N ALA A 56 5.63 35.79 0.82
CA ALA A 56 5.71 36.66 -0.35
C ALA A 56 7.17 36.87 -0.79
N ASP A 57 8.05 37.14 0.17
CA ASP A 57 9.49 37.32 -0.06
C ASP A 57 10.16 36.03 -0.53
N ALA A 58 9.82 34.88 0.07
CA ALA A 58 10.39 33.58 -0.30
C ALA A 58 10.07 33.16 -1.74
N VAL A 59 8.93 33.60 -2.30
CA VAL A 59 8.51 33.28 -3.67
C VAL A 59 8.75 34.46 -4.64
N GLY A 60 9.14 35.63 -4.13
CA GLY A 60 9.38 36.84 -4.93
C GLY A 60 8.10 37.44 -5.52
N VAL A 61 7.05 37.58 -4.71
CA VAL A 61 5.74 38.12 -5.11
C VAL A 61 5.23 39.17 -4.12
N SER A 62 4.19 39.93 -4.48
CA SER A 62 3.57 40.90 -3.54
C SER A 62 2.55 40.27 -2.61
N LEU A 63 2.31 40.88 -1.44
CA LEU A 63 1.26 40.48 -0.48
C LEU A 63 -0.13 40.34 -1.12
N ALA A 64 -0.48 41.26 -2.02
CA ALA A 64 -1.74 41.21 -2.76
C ALA A 64 -1.82 39.95 -3.64
N THR A 65 -0.70 39.52 -4.22
CA THR A 65 -0.61 38.31 -5.04
C THR A 65 -0.75 37.05 -4.20
N VAL A 66 -0.21 37.02 -2.98
CA VAL A 66 -0.42 35.93 -2.02
C VAL A 66 -1.89 35.80 -1.61
N ASN A 67 -2.59 36.90 -1.35
CA ASN A 67 -4.03 36.85 -1.05
C ASN A 67 -4.87 36.40 -2.25
N ARG A 68 -4.52 36.83 -3.47
CA ARG A 68 -5.17 36.31 -4.69
C ARG A 68 -4.92 34.83 -4.89
N PHE A 69 -3.74 34.32 -4.53
CA PHE A 69 -3.47 32.88 -4.52
C PHE A 69 -4.35 32.12 -3.54
N ALA A 70 -4.46 32.59 -2.29
CA ALA A 70 -5.33 31.98 -1.30
C ALA A 70 -6.80 31.91 -1.78
N ARG A 71 -7.29 32.97 -2.42
CA ARG A 71 -8.63 33.01 -3.03
C ARG A 71 -8.81 32.07 -4.20
N ALA A 72 -7.79 31.96 -5.07
CA ALA A 72 -7.79 30.98 -6.16
C ALA A 72 -7.83 29.53 -5.67
N LEU A 73 -7.42 29.26 -4.42
CA LEU A 73 -7.55 27.96 -3.77
C LEU A 73 -8.87 27.80 -2.97
N GLY A 74 -9.79 28.77 -3.07
CA GLY A 74 -11.07 28.78 -2.36
C GLY A 74 -10.97 29.11 -0.88
N PHE A 75 -10.05 29.99 -0.48
CA PHE A 75 -9.95 30.55 0.88
C PHE A 75 -10.22 32.05 0.88
N ASP A 76 -10.74 32.60 1.97
CA ASP A 76 -11.06 34.02 2.11
C ASP A 76 -9.80 34.92 2.08
N GLY A 77 -8.65 34.33 2.44
CA GLY A 77 -7.34 34.98 2.40
C GLY A 77 -6.23 34.09 2.93
N TYR A 78 -5.01 34.64 2.98
CA TYR A 78 -3.83 33.89 3.38
C TYR A 78 -3.91 33.24 4.78
N PRO A 79 -4.51 33.87 5.83
CA PRO A 79 -4.59 33.24 7.15
C PRO A 79 -5.33 31.89 7.14
N GLN A 80 -6.44 31.80 6.41
CA GLN A 80 -7.24 30.56 6.30
C GLN A 80 -6.51 29.51 5.44
N CYS A 81 -5.84 29.96 4.36
CA CYS A 81 -4.98 29.10 3.55
C CYS A 81 -3.81 28.53 4.37
N ARG A 82 -3.13 29.37 5.18
CA ARG A 82 -2.07 28.95 6.11
C ARG A 82 -2.60 27.99 7.17
N ALA A 83 -3.79 28.22 7.72
CA ALA A 83 -4.42 27.28 8.64
C ALA A 83 -4.64 25.91 7.97
N ALA A 84 -5.01 25.88 6.69
CA ALA A 84 -5.10 24.63 5.93
C ALA A 84 -3.71 23.97 5.70
N MET A 85 -2.64 24.77 5.52
CA MET A 85 -1.26 24.25 5.46
C MET A 85 -0.86 23.59 6.79
N VAL A 86 -1.15 24.24 7.91
CA VAL A 86 -0.87 23.73 9.26
C VAL A 86 -1.62 22.42 9.51
N ARG A 87 -2.92 22.34 9.17
CA ARG A 87 -3.69 21.08 9.27
C ARG A 87 -3.11 19.94 8.41
N GLY A 88 -2.63 20.26 7.20
CA GLY A 88 -1.93 19.28 6.36
C GLY A 88 -0.63 18.76 6.99
N TYR A 89 0.08 19.62 7.74
CA TYR A 89 1.25 19.22 8.50
C TYR A 89 0.89 18.41 9.77
N GLU A 90 -0.18 18.76 10.48
CA GLU A 90 -0.71 17.97 11.59
C GLU A 90 -1.02 16.54 11.16
N ALA A 91 -1.55 16.31 9.96
CA ALA A 91 -1.76 14.98 9.41
C ALA A 91 -0.45 14.16 9.29
N THR A 92 0.70 14.82 9.09
CA THR A 92 2.02 14.15 9.10
C THR A 92 2.43 13.74 10.52
N LEU A 93 2.06 14.53 11.53
CA LEU A 93 2.32 14.23 12.95
C LEU A 93 1.24 13.35 13.60
N ALA A 94 0.08 13.18 12.97
CA ALA A 94 -1.07 12.46 13.51
C ALA A 94 -0.72 11.03 14.01
N PRO A 95 0.15 10.23 13.36
CA PRO A 95 0.58 8.95 13.91
C PRO A 95 1.27 9.07 15.28
N ILE A 96 2.07 10.11 15.48
CA ILE A 96 2.79 10.36 16.75
C ILE A 96 1.78 10.69 17.85
N GLU A 97 0.78 11.51 17.53
CA GLU A 97 -0.25 11.89 18.49
C GLU A 97 -1.23 10.74 18.80
N SER A 98 -1.56 9.93 17.80
CA SER A 98 -2.32 8.70 18.00
C SER A 98 -1.55 7.71 18.90
N LEU A 99 -0.24 7.58 18.71
CA LEU A 99 0.61 6.78 19.59
C LEU A 99 0.67 7.32 21.02
N ARG A 100 0.76 8.65 21.21
CA ARG A 100 0.69 9.27 22.53
C ARG A 100 -0.63 9.00 23.23
N THR A 101 -1.74 9.17 22.51
CA THR A 101 -3.09 8.91 23.02
C THR A 101 -3.27 7.44 23.38
N SER A 102 -2.84 6.53 22.50
CA SER A 102 -2.90 5.09 22.74
C SER A 102 -2.02 4.65 23.90
N LYS A 103 -0.88 5.32 24.16
CA LYS A 103 -0.05 5.06 25.35
C LYS A 103 -0.66 5.60 26.65
N ALA A 104 -1.44 6.69 26.56
CA ALA A 104 -2.13 7.27 27.71
C ALA A 104 -3.37 6.44 28.13
N GLN A 105 -3.92 5.65 27.20
CA GLN A 105 -4.99 4.70 27.46
C GLN A 105 -4.39 3.36 27.91
N ALA A 106 -4.87 2.83 29.04
CA ALA A 106 -4.55 1.45 29.40
C ALA A 106 -5.34 0.52 28.47
N SER A 107 -4.66 -0.14 27.54
CA SER A 107 -5.25 -1.13 26.63
C SER A 107 -4.35 -2.36 26.59
N ASP A 108 -4.96 -3.55 26.53
CA ASP A 108 -4.19 -4.77 26.33
C ASP A 108 -3.60 -4.80 24.91
N SER A 109 -2.47 -5.48 24.75
CA SER A 109 -1.80 -5.64 23.45
C SER A 109 -2.70 -6.34 22.43
N ALA A 110 -3.54 -7.27 22.88
CA ALA A 110 -4.53 -7.96 22.04
C ALA A 110 -5.52 -6.98 21.39
N ASP A 111 -6.05 -6.01 22.15
CA ASP A 111 -6.99 -5.01 21.64
C ASP A 111 -6.33 -4.07 20.63
N VAL A 112 -5.08 -3.68 20.88
CA VAL A 112 -4.30 -2.83 19.96
C VAL A 112 -4.03 -3.56 18.63
N MET A 113 -3.70 -4.85 18.69
CA MET A 113 -3.53 -5.70 17.52
C MET A 113 -4.84 -5.86 16.75
N ALA A 114 -5.93 -6.22 17.42
CA ALA A 114 -7.25 -6.38 16.81
C ALA A 114 -7.73 -5.09 16.12
N ALA A 115 -7.53 -3.94 16.75
CA ALA A 115 -7.91 -2.66 16.17
C ALA A 115 -7.01 -2.24 14.98
N SER A 116 -5.74 -2.67 14.96
CA SER A 116 -4.85 -2.46 13.81
C SER A 116 -5.27 -3.32 12.62
N LEU A 117 -5.67 -4.57 12.85
CA LEU A 117 -6.22 -5.46 11.83
C LEU A 117 -7.56 -4.94 11.29
N ALA A 118 -8.46 -4.44 12.16
CA ALA A 118 -9.71 -3.81 11.74
C ALA A 118 -9.46 -2.62 10.80
N GLN A 119 -8.47 -1.75 11.12
CA GLN A 119 -8.12 -0.64 10.25
C GLN A 119 -7.57 -1.10 8.89
N ALA A 120 -6.81 -2.21 8.85
CA ALA A 120 -6.33 -2.80 7.60
C ALA A 120 -7.49 -3.36 6.74
N ILE A 121 -8.49 -3.98 7.37
CA ILE A 121 -9.71 -4.47 6.70
C ILE A 121 -10.48 -3.30 6.06
N GLU A 122 -10.65 -2.19 6.78
CA GLU A 122 -11.31 -0.99 6.24
C GLU A 122 -10.54 -0.41 5.04
N ASN A 123 -9.21 -0.37 5.11
CA ASN A 123 -8.37 0.11 4.02
C ASN A 123 -8.48 -0.80 2.78
N LEU A 124 -8.51 -2.12 2.98
CA LEU A 124 -8.70 -3.12 1.92
C LEU A 124 -10.07 -2.96 1.25
N ASP A 125 -11.15 -2.89 2.02
CA ASP A 125 -12.50 -2.76 1.48
C ASP A 125 -12.70 -1.44 0.73
N TRP A 126 -12.11 -0.34 1.23
CA TRP A 126 -12.08 0.92 0.47
C TRP A 126 -11.33 0.75 -0.86
N THR A 127 -10.12 0.17 -0.83
CA THR A 127 -9.28 -0.01 -2.02
C THR A 127 -9.99 -0.88 -3.06
N ARG A 128 -10.61 -1.99 -2.63
CA ARG A 128 -11.39 -2.88 -3.49
C ARG A 128 -12.55 -2.15 -4.17
N ARG A 129 -13.26 -1.28 -3.46
CA ARG A 129 -14.37 -0.49 -4.02
C ARG A 129 -13.90 0.63 -4.95
N ALA A 130 -12.67 1.10 -4.79
CA ALA A 130 -12.07 2.14 -5.61
C ALA A 130 -11.47 1.62 -6.94
N LEU A 131 -11.48 0.30 -7.17
CA LEU A 131 -10.99 -0.29 -8.41
C LEU A 131 -11.83 0.16 -9.60
N ASP A 132 -11.17 0.78 -10.58
CA ASP A 132 -11.73 1.07 -11.89
C ASP A 132 -11.26 0.04 -12.91
N ALA A 133 -12.20 -0.70 -13.51
CA ALA A 133 -11.88 -1.79 -14.43
C ALA A 133 -11.02 -1.31 -15.61
N GLY A 134 -11.33 -0.15 -16.19
CA GLY A 134 -10.57 0.39 -17.32
C GLY A 134 -9.13 0.72 -16.96
N THR A 135 -8.91 1.31 -15.79
CA THR A 135 -7.56 1.64 -15.29
C THR A 135 -6.79 0.39 -14.90
N CYS A 136 -7.43 -0.61 -14.32
CA CYS A 136 -6.82 -1.91 -14.04
C CYS A 136 -6.38 -2.59 -15.33
N GLU A 137 -7.24 -2.66 -16.35
CA GLU A 137 -6.86 -3.27 -17.64
C GLU A 137 -5.69 -2.57 -18.31
N ARG A 138 -5.67 -1.22 -18.30
CA ARG A 138 -4.52 -0.45 -18.82
C ARG A 138 -3.24 -0.73 -18.04
N ALA A 139 -3.34 -0.86 -16.71
CA ALA A 139 -2.19 -1.16 -15.86
C ALA A 139 -1.59 -2.52 -16.21
N ILE A 140 -2.42 -3.57 -16.26
CA ILE A 140 -1.95 -4.94 -16.57
C ILE A 140 -1.44 -5.04 -18.01
N GLU A 141 -2.11 -4.41 -18.97
CA GLU A 141 -1.62 -4.34 -20.36
C GLU A 141 -0.25 -3.65 -20.43
N SER A 142 -0.08 -2.52 -19.75
CA SER A 142 1.19 -1.81 -19.74
C SER A 142 2.32 -2.64 -19.12
N ILE A 143 2.03 -3.48 -18.13
CA ILE A 143 3.00 -4.41 -17.53
C ILE A 143 3.38 -5.49 -18.54
N LEU A 144 2.41 -6.15 -19.17
CA LEU A 144 2.65 -7.27 -20.07
C LEU A 144 3.30 -6.88 -21.41
N GLN A 145 3.11 -5.63 -21.87
CA GLN A 145 3.71 -5.12 -23.11
C GLN A 145 5.08 -4.47 -22.90
N ALA A 146 5.50 -4.25 -21.64
CA ALA A 146 6.76 -3.58 -21.37
C ALA A 146 7.96 -4.49 -21.71
N HIS A 147 8.94 -3.94 -22.43
CA HIS A 147 10.20 -4.64 -22.68
C HIS A 147 11.03 -4.80 -21.41
N ARG A 148 11.03 -3.76 -20.57
CA ARG A 148 11.69 -3.73 -19.27
C ARG A 148 10.84 -2.97 -18.28
N ILE A 149 10.72 -3.50 -17.07
CA ILE A 149 9.95 -2.92 -15.99
C ILE A 149 10.93 -2.47 -14.92
N TYR A 150 10.86 -1.20 -14.53
CA TYR A 150 11.65 -0.63 -13.45
C TYR A 150 10.74 -0.31 -12.26
N VAL A 151 10.89 -1.03 -11.16
CA VAL A 151 10.11 -0.80 -9.95
C VAL A 151 10.83 0.21 -9.08
N LEU A 152 10.20 1.36 -8.84
CA LEU A 152 10.72 2.50 -8.10
C LEU A 152 9.94 2.73 -6.79
N GLY A 153 10.59 2.51 -5.65
CA GLY A 153 10.10 2.95 -4.34
C GLY A 153 11.29 3.23 -3.44
N LEU A 154 11.30 4.34 -2.71
CA LEU A 154 12.38 4.67 -1.77
C LEU A 154 11.83 4.78 -0.36
N GLY A 155 12.71 4.65 0.65
CA GLY A 155 12.28 4.57 2.06
C GLY A 155 11.45 3.31 2.31
N ALA A 156 10.36 3.44 3.06
CA ALA A 156 9.47 2.30 3.37
C ALA A 156 8.85 1.67 2.11
N SER A 157 8.51 2.48 1.10
CA SER A 157 7.98 1.97 -0.18
C SER A 157 8.99 1.11 -0.96
N GLY A 158 10.27 1.15 -0.60
CA GLY A 158 11.29 0.26 -1.18
C GLY A 158 11.09 -1.21 -0.85
N TYR A 159 10.54 -1.54 0.32
CA TYR A 159 10.23 -2.93 0.69
C TYR A 159 9.10 -3.49 -0.16
N LEU A 160 8.03 -2.70 -0.34
CA LEU A 160 6.90 -3.04 -1.20
C LEU A 160 7.31 -3.11 -2.68
N ALA A 161 8.19 -2.21 -3.13
CA ALA A 161 8.78 -2.28 -4.47
C ALA A 161 9.54 -3.59 -4.69
N GLY A 162 10.27 -4.08 -3.68
CA GLY A 162 10.94 -5.38 -3.73
C GLY A 162 9.97 -6.55 -3.85
N LEU A 163 8.84 -6.51 -3.13
CA LEU A 163 7.79 -7.54 -3.22
C LEU A 163 7.09 -7.52 -4.58
N LEU A 164 6.78 -6.34 -5.12
CA LEU A 164 6.22 -6.22 -6.48
C LEU A 164 7.21 -6.74 -7.54
N HIS A 165 8.49 -6.39 -7.41
CA HIS A 165 9.53 -6.94 -8.27
C HIS A 165 9.53 -8.47 -8.21
N HIS A 166 9.56 -9.05 -7.01
CA HIS A 166 9.56 -10.48 -6.81
C HIS A 166 8.33 -11.17 -7.41
N GLY A 167 7.13 -10.59 -7.25
CA GLY A 167 5.89 -11.18 -7.77
C GLY A 167 5.76 -11.10 -9.30
N LEU A 168 6.38 -10.10 -9.94
CA LEU A 168 6.35 -9.95 -11.40
C LEU A 168 7.43 -10.78 -12.12
N ASP A 169 8.55 -11.07 -11.44
CA ASP A 169 9.74 -11.75 -12.00
C ASP A 169 9.43 -13.08 -12.73
N PRO A 170 8.51 -13.95 -12.25
CA PRO A 170 8.19 -15.19 -12.96
C PRO A 170 7.46 -14.99 -14.29
N TYR A 171 6.74 -13.87 -14.44
CA TYR A 171 5.78 -13.65 -15.52
C TYR A 171 6.24 -12.62 -16.55
N CYS A 172 7.19 -11.75 -16.17
CA CYS A 172 7.71 -10.68 -17.01
C CYS A 172 9.17 -10.94 -17.36
N GLU A 173 9.57 -10.64 -18.59
CA GLU A 173 10.91 -11.01 -19.10
C GLU A 173 12.06 -10.25 -18.38
N ASN A 174 11.85 -9.00 -18.01
CA ASN A 174 12.90 -8.16 -17.43
C ASN A 174 12.34 -7.16 -16.42
N VAL A 175 12.29 -7.57 -15.14
CA VAL A 175 11.92 -6.71 -14.02
C VAL A 175 13.19 -6.28 -13.29
N GLN A 176 13.31 -4.98 -13.01
CA GLN A 176 14.47 -4.40 -12.35
C GLN A 176 14.03 -3.59 -11.14
N SER A 177 14.51 -3.97 -9.96
CA SER A 177 14.41 -3.11 -8.79
C SER A 177 15.44 -1.98 -8.94
N VAL A 178 14.98 -0.73 -8.90
CA VAL A 178 15.91 0.42 -8.88
C VAL A 178 16.40 0.72 -7.46
N VAL A 179 15.88 -0.01 -6.47
CA VAL A 179 16.26 0.10 -5.07
C VAL A 179 17.48 -0.78 -4.86
N GLY A 180 18.64 -0.13 -4.77
CA GLY A 180 19.91 -0.81 -4.59
C GLY A 180 20.88 -0.01 -3.73
N ALA A 181 22.04 -0.61 -3.48
CA ALA A 181 23.15 0.10 -2.85
C ALA A 181 23.46 1.40 -3.60
N GLY A 182 23.50 2.51 -2.87
CA GLY A 182 23.67 3.87 -3.43
C GLY A 182 22.37 4.68 -3.59
N GLY A 183 21.21 4.15 -3.15
CA GLY A 183 19.98 4.91 -2.95
C GLY A 183 19.48 5.64 -4.20
N SER A 184 19.06 6.90 -4.04
CA SER A 184 18.48 7.70 -5.12
C SER A 184 19.45 7.96 -6.29
N THR A 185 20.76 8.02 -6.03
CA THR A 185 21.75 8.19 -7.11
C THR A 185 21.90 6.90 -7.92
N HIS A 186 21.81 5.73 -7.29
CA HIS A 186 21.74 4.45 -8.01
C HIS A 186 20.48 4.40 -8.87
N ALA A 187 19.31 4.71 -8.29
CA ALA A 187 18.05 4.72 -9.02
C ALA A 187 18.11 5.67 -10.23
N ALA A 188 18.65 6.88 -10.07
CA ALA A 188 18.84 7.82 -11.18
C ALA A 188 19.67 7.23 -12.33
N ARG A 189 20.76 6.50 -12.02
CA ARG A 189 21.61 5.85 -13.04
C ARG A 189 20.90 4.72 -13.76
N GLN A 190 20.03 3.95 -13.08
CA GLN A 190 19.23 2.92 -13.74
C GLN A 190 18.18 3.54 -14.64
N LEU A 191 17.44 4.53 -14.13
CA LEU A 191 16.40 5.24 -14.88
C LEU A 191 16.96 6.04 -16.08
N PHE A 192 18.24 6.41 -16.08
CA PHE A 192 18.88 7.01 -17.25
C PHE A 192 18.91 6.07 -18.48
N LYS A 193 18.88 4.75 -18.27
CA LYS A 193 18.94 3.73 -19.32
C LYS A 193 17.59 3.46 -20.01
N LEU A 194 16.52 4.07 -19.50
CA LEU A 194 15.18 3.91 -20.03
C LEU A 194 15.09 4.33 -21.51
N ARG A 195 14.23 3.64 -22.23
CA ARG A 195 13.91 3.80 -23.65
C ARG A 195 12.39 3.72 -23.83
N GLU A 196 11.93 4.12 -25.01
CA GLU A 196 10.54 3.90 -25.41
C GLU A 196 10.19 2.40 -25.33
N GLY A 197 8.99 2.09 -24.83
CA GLY A 197 8.55 0.72 -24.58
C GLY A 197 8.97 0.13 -23.23
N ASP A 198 9.77 0.85 -22.42
CA ASP A 198 9.97 0.51 -21.02
C ASP A 198 8.84 1.06 -20.13
N LEU A 199 8.63 0.43 -18.98
CA LEU A 199 7.69 0.85 -17.95
C LEU A 199 8.43 1.18 -16.64
N VAL A 200 8.04 2.27 -15.99
CA VAL A 200 8.39 2.53 -14.59
C VAL A 200 7.16 2.36 -13.72
N ILE A 201 7.25 1.52 -12.69
CA ILE A 201 6.21 1.38 -11.66
C ILE A 201 6.68 2.09 -10.40
N ALA A 202 6.12 3.27 -10.12
CA ALA A 202 6.50 4.11 -8.99
C ALA A 202 5.54 3.95 -7.81
N LEU A 203 6.06 3.57 -6.65
CA LEU A 203 5.32 3.45 -5.40
C LEU A 203 5.63 4.66 -4.51
N GLY A 204 4.60 5.30 -3.97
CA GLY A 204 4.77 6.32 -2.95
C GLY A 204 3.52 6.54 -2.13
N PHE A 205 3.70 6.61 -0.81
CA PHE A 205 2.65 6.71 0.19
C PHE A 205 2.96 7.85 1.17
N PRO A 206 2.03 8.26 2.06
CA PRO A 206 2.19 9.43 2.91
C PRO A 206 3.54 9.45 3.66
N ARG A 207 4.09 10.65 3.83
CA ARG A 207 5.54 10.92 3.98
C ARG A 207 6.31 10.61 2.70
N TYR A 208 5.75 11.03 1.56
CA TYR A 208 6.29 10.84 0.23
C TYR A 208 7.77 11.22 0.17
N VAL A 209 8.61 10.25 -0.17
CA VAL A 209 10.06 10.48 -0.32
C VAL A 209 10.27 11.40 -1.53
N SER A 210 10.86 12.58 -1.28
CA SER A 210 11.11 13.62 -2.29
C SER A 210 11.93 13.11 -3.47
N ASP A 211 12.86 12.18 -3.22
CA ASP A 211 13.70 11.61 -4.25
C ASP A 211 12.89 10.78 -5.25
N THR A 212 11.89 10.01 -4.79
CA THR A 212 10.96 9.28 -5.68
C THR A 212 10.22 10.24 -6.60
N VAL A 213 9.67 11.32 -6.03
CA VAL A 213 8.95 12.36 -6.79
C VAL A 213 9.88 13.04 -7.79
N THR A 214 11.10 13.37 -7.38
CA THR A 214 12.11 14.01 -8.23
C THR A 214 12.50 13.12 -9.40
N LEU A 215 12.70 11.81 -9.15
CA LEU A 215 13.03 10.84 -10.19
C LEU A 215 11.88 10.69 -11.19
N CYS A 216 10.63 10.52 -10.74
CA CYS A 216 9.47 10.47 -11.65
C CYS A 216 9.32 11.75 -12.48
N ARG A 217 9.54 12.93 -11.86
CA ARG A 217 9.47 14.21 -12.57
C ARG A 217 10.51 14.31 -13.69
N ARG A 218 11.69 13.71 -13.52
CA ARG A 218 12.75 13.65 -14.55
C ARG A 218 12.42 12.73 -15.72
N LEU A 219 11.45 11.83 -15.57
CA LEU A 219 10.98 10.95 -16.64
C LEU A 219 9.98 11.64 -17.57
N ARG A 220 9.32 12.71 -17.11
CA ARG A 220 8.37 13.47 -17.94
C ARG A 220 9.04 13.96 -19.22
N GLY A 221 8.37 13.75 -20.35
CA GLY A 221 8.84 14.15 -21.67
C GLY A 221 9.94 13.24 -22.26
N ARG A 222 10.27 12.10 -21.62
CA ARG A 222 11.23 11.12 -22.16
C ARG A 222 10.58 9.98 -22.96
N GLY A 223 9.25 10.01 -23.16
CA GLY A 223 8.52 8.97 -23.89
C GLY A 223 8.46 7.62 -23.17
N VAL A 224 8.67 7.60 -21.85
CA VAL A 224 8.59 6.40 -21.00
C VAL A 224 7.27 6.40 -20.27
N SER A 225 6.61 5.24 -20.21
CA SER A 225 5.36 5.06 -19.45
C SER A 225 5.65 4.99 -17.96
N VAL A 226 4.89 5.72 -17.15
CA VAL A 226 4.98 5.72 -15.69
C VAL A 226 3.64 5.27 -15.10
N MET A 227 3.61 4.09 -14.50
CA MET A 227 2.51 3.63 -13.65
C MET A 227 2.80 4.04 -12.20
N VAL A 228 1.81 4.61 -11.50
CA VAL A 228 1.93 5.07 -10.11
C VAL A 228 0.99 4.27 -9.22
N LEU A 229 1.52 3.77 -8.10
CA LEU A 229 0.77 3.20 -7.00
C LEU A 229 0.88 4.12 -5.77
N THR A 230 -0.23 4.72 -5.36
CA THR A 230 -0.22 5.75 -4.30
C THR A 230 -1.54 5.80 -3.52
N ASP A 231 -1.65 6.61 -2.47
CA ASP A 231 -2.81 6.61 -1.56
C ASP A 231 -3.99 7.47 -2.00
N SER A 232 -3.73 8.56 -2.71
CA SER A 232 -4.77 9.54 -3.04
C SER A 232 -4.42 10.39 -4.26
N PRO A 233 -5.41 11.03 -4.91
CA PRO A 233 -5.18 12.00 -5.98
C PRO A 233 -4.32 13.19 -5.57
N THR A 234 -4.18 13.42 -4.27
CA THR A 234 -3.38 14.51 -3.69
C THR A 234 -1.89 14.20 -3.63
N SER A 235 -1.53 12.94 -3.89
CA SER A 235 -0.15 12.49 -3.92
C SER A 235 0.67 13.29 -4.93
N PRO A 236 1.91 13.69 -4.58
CA PRO A 236 2.81 14.36 -5.53
C PRO A 236 3.22 13.46 -6.70
N LEU A 237 2.99 12.15 -6.62
CA LEU A 237 3.22 11.21 -7.71
C LEU A 237 2.04 11.10 -8.66
N ALA A 238 0.80 11.33 -8.20
CA ALA A 238 -0.40 11.18 -9.03
C ALA A 238 -0.33 11.96 -10.36
N PRO A 239 0.04 13.26 -10.40
CA PRO A 239 0.14 14.00 -11.66
C PRO A 239 1.35 13.62 -12.53
N LEU A 240 2.20 12.69 -12.07
CA LEU A 240 3.40 12.24 -12.78
C LEU A 240 3.21 10.87 -13.46
N GLY A 241 2.10 10.18 -13.21
CA GLY A 241 1.79 8.88 -13.80
C GLY A 241 0.87 8.99 -15.01
N ASP A 242 1.12 8.14 -16.01
CA ASP A 242 0.21 7.89 -17.14
C ASP A 242 -0.96 6.99 -16.72
N ILE A 243 -0.70 6.10 -15.74
CA ILE A 243 -1.68 5.21 -15.12
C ILE A 243 -1.51 5.32 -13.60
N VAL A 244 -2.58 5.60 -12.86
CA VAL A 244 -2.52 5.78 -11.41
C VAL A 244 -3.52 4.86 -10.73
N LEU A 245 -3.01 4.02 -9.83
CA LEU A 245 -3.81 3.14 -8.97
C LEU A 245 -3.78 3.68 -7.53
N PHE A 246 -4.96 3.89 -6.96
CA PHE A 246 -5.11 4.40 -5.60
C PHE A 246 -5.34 3.27 -4.59
N VAL A 247 -4.52 3.25 -3.54
CA VAL A 247 -4.57 2.26 -2.45
C VAL A 247 -4.59 2.95 -1.11
N ARG A 248 -5.66 2.77 -0.35
CA ARG A 248 -5.76 3.38 0.97
C ARG A 248 -4.75 2.75 1.92
N SER A 249 -3.93 3.60 2.56
CA SER A 249 -2.87 3.18 3.49
C SER A 249 -2.98 3.88 4.84
N LYS A 250 -4.21 4.23 5.26
CA LYS A 250 -4.49 5.01 6.46
C LYS A 250 -3.85 4.32 7.69
N PRO A 251 -2.94 5.00 8.41
CA PRO A 251 -2.33 4.43 9.60
C PRO A 251 -3.28 4.43 10.79
N ARG A 252 -3.02 3.53 11.75
CA ARG A 252 -3.57 3.62 13.12
C ARG A 252 -2.58 4.26 14.07
N LEU A 253 -1.44 3.59 14.31
CA LEU A 253 -0.35 4.07 15.17
C LEU A 253 0.99 4.19 14.45
N SER A 254 1.19 3.41 13.38
CA SER A 254 2.38 3.42 12.54
C SER A 254 2.40 4.61 11.57
N SER A 255 3.50 4.80 10.84
CA SER A 255 3.59 5.85 9.81
C SER A 255 2.62 5.64 8.65
N ASN A 256 2.39 4.38 8.24
CA ASN A 256 1.42 3.95 7.20
C ASN A 256 0.90 2.54 7.53
N SER A 257 -0.26 2.17 6.97
CA SER A 257 -0.72 0.78 6.91
C SER A 257 -0.36 0.16 5.56
N GLU A 258 0.59 -0.78 5.55
CA GLU A 258 1.12 -1.39 4.33
C GLU A 258 0.31 -2.59 3.84
N ALA A 259 -0.57 -3.15 4.68
CA ALA A 259 -1.34 -4.37 4.38
C ALA A 259 -2.17 -4.26 3.09
N SER A 260 -2.87 -3.14 2.89
CA SER A 260 -3.67 -2.93 1.68
C SER A 260 -2.81 -2.71 0.44
N VAL A 261 -1.61 -2.15 0.60
CA VAL A 261 -0.65 -1.97 -0.49
C VAL A 261 -0.07 -3.30 -0.93
N LEU A 262 0.31 -4.15 0.02
CA LEU A 262 0.77 -5.50 -0.26
C LEU A 262 -0.31 -6.33 -0.95
N ALA A 263 -1.55 -6.31 -0.43
CA ALA A 263 -2.65 -7.02 -1.08
C ALA A 263 -2.96 -6.51 -2.50
N MET A 264 -2.78 -5.21 -2.77
CA MET A 264 -2.89 -4.68 -4.12
C MET A 264 -1.74 -5.15 -5.02
N ILE A 265 -0.52 -5.25 -4.48
CA ILE A 265 0.62 -5.82 -5.20
C ILE A 265 0.32 -7.28 -5.58
N ASP A 266 -0.18 -8.08 -4.64
CA ASP A 266 -0.60 -9.47 -4.89
C ASP A 266 -1.69 -9.51 -5.98
N ALA A 267 -2.71 -8.66 -5.89
CA ALA A 267 -3.77 -8.59 -6.90
C ALA A 267 -3.26 -8.19 -8.31
N ILE A 268 -2.26 -7.30 -8.38
CA ILE A 268 -1.60 -6.95 -9.65
C ILE A 268 -0.85 -8.18 -10.19
N CYS A 269 -0.07 -8.86 -9.35
CA CYS A 269 0.67 -10.06 -9.74
C CYS A 269 -0.26 -11.18 -10.20
N ASP A 270 -1.37 -11.43 -9.50
CA ASP A 270 -2.38 -12.42 -9.87
C ASP A 270 -3.00 -12.11 -11.24
N ALA A 271 -3.33 -10.83 -11.50
CA ALA A 271 -3.89 -10.42 -12.79
C ALA A 271 -2.85 -10.53 -13.93
N VAL A 272 -1.58 -10.23 -13.65
CA VAL A 272 -0.47 -10.45 -14.60
C VAL A 272 -0.30 -11.94 -14.88
N ALA A 273 -0.26 -12.77 -13.84
CA ALA A 273 -0.10 -14.23 -13.95
C ALA A 273 -1.25 -14.85 -14.75
N GLN A 274 -2.49 -14.41 -14.53
CA GLN A 274 -3.66 -14.89 -15.26
C GLN A 274 -3.59 -14.57 -16.76
N ARG A 275 -2.98 -13.43 -17.14
CA ARG A 275 -2.95 -12.93 -18.52
C ARG A 275 -1.65 -13.23 -19.26
N ALA A 276 -0.58 -13.59 -18.56
CA ALA A 276 0.70 -13.93 -19.18
C ALA A 276 0.59 -15.23 -19.99
N LYS A 277 1.01 -15.19 -21.26
CA LYS A 277 0.81 -16.29 -22.23
C LYS A 277 1.39 -17.64 -21.81
N HIS A 278 2.50 -17.61 -21.06
CA HIS A 278 3.26 -18.78 -20.64
C HIS A 278 3.36 -18.87 -19.11
N ALA A 279 2.39 -18.31 -18.38
CA ALA A 279 2.48 -18.21 -16.92
C ALA A 279 2.67 -19.56 -16.23
N VAL A 280 1.92 -20.59 -16.67
CA VAL A 280 2.02 -21.95 -16.13
C VAL A 280 3.38 -22.56 -16.45
N ASP A 281 3.79 -22.54 -17.72
CA ASP A 281 5.08 -23.11 -18.16
C ASP A 281 6.25 -22.48 -17.40
N ARG A 282 6.27 -21.14 -17.28
CA ARG A 282 7.31 -20.38 -16.59
C ARG A 282 7.32 -20.66 -15.09
N ALA A 283 6.15 -20.75 -14.46
CA ALA A 283 6.06 -21.09 -13.04
C ALA A 283 6.53 -22.52 -12.76
N THR A 284 6.22 -23.47 -13.65
CA THR A 284 6.73 -24.85 -13.57
C THR A 284 8.24 -24.90 -13.74
N GLU A 285 8.79 -24.28 -14.79
CA GLU A 285 10.24 -24.19 -15.02
C GLU A 285 10.98 -23.57 -13.83
N LEU A 286 10.44 -22.48 -13.28
CA LEU A 286 11.01 -21.81 -12.11
C LEU A 286 10.95 -22.72 -10.88
N THR A 287 9.81 -23.36 -10.63
CA THR A 287 9.64 -24.27 -9.48
C THR A 287 10.63 -25.42 -9.57
N ASP A 288 10.73 -26.07 -10.72
CA ASP A 288 11.67 -27.17 -10.97
C ASP A 288 13.12 -26.73 -10.78
N PHE A 289 13.46 -25.53 -11.25
CA PHE A 289 14.78 -24.93 -11.05
C PHE A 289 15.07 -24.65 -9.57
N LEU A 290 14.07 -24.21 -8.80
CA LEU A 290 14.21 -23.87 -7.38
C LEU A 290 14.12 -25.08 -6.44
N LEU A 291 13.65 -26.25 -6.90
CA LEU A 291 13.51 -27.46 -6.09
C LEU A 291 14.72 -27.78 -5.19
N PRO A 292 15.99 -27.64 -5.63
CA PRO A 292 17.14 -27.92 -4.76
C PRO A 292 17.24 -27.02 -3.51
N TRP A 293 16.56 -25.87 -3.51
CA TRP A 293 16.52 -24.90 -2.42
C TRP A 293 15.19 -24.92 -1.65
N ILE A 294 14.23 -25.76 -2.04
CA ILE A 294 12.94 -25.92 -1.37
C ILE A 294 12.97 -27.22 -0.58
N ASP A 295 12.79 -27.14 0.74
CA ASP A 295 12.68 -28.33 1.58
C ASP A 295 11.37 -29.08 1.26
N SER A 296 11.51 -30.18 0.53
CA SER A 296 10.42 -31.08 0.14
C SER A 296 9.98 -32.00 1.29
N ALA A 297 10.66 -31.98 2.45
CA ALA A 297 10.33 -32.84 3.60
C ALA A 297 8.97 -32.55 4.24
N SER A 298 8.31 -31.44 3.88
CA SER A 298 6.95 -31.11 4.34
C SER A 298 5.82 -31.74 3.50
N GLN A 299 6.13 -32.35 2.35
CA GLN A 299 5.16 -33.04 1.50
C GLN A 299 5.27 -34.57 1.62
N SER A 300 5.02 -35.11 2.80
CA SER A 300 4.65 -36.53 2.93
C SER A 300 3.15 -36.61 3.21
N PRO A 301 2.32 -37.22 2.35
CA PRO A 301 1.00 -37.64 2.78
C PRO A 301 1.22 -38.66 3.90
N SER A 302 0.55 -38.46 5.04
CA SER A 302 0.49 -39.46 6.10
C SER A 302 -0.13 -40.74 5.54
N ASN A 303 0.71 -41.66 5.04
CA ASN A 303 0.31 -43.01 4.70
C ASN A 303 1.02 -44.02 5.61
N ALA A 304 1.13 -43.66 6.90
CA ALA A 304 1.63 -44.51 7.97
C ALA A 304 0.50 -45.22 8.76
N ALA A 305 -0.68 -45.42 8.13
CA ALA A 305 -1.80 -46.11 8.78
C ALA A 305 -2.55 -47.13 7.89
N ALA A 306 -1.99 -47.54 6.74
CA ALA A 306 -2.64 -48.50 5.84
C ALA A 306 -1.76 -49.70 5.42
N ALA A 307 -0.56 -49.86 5.98
CA ALA A 307 0.33 -50.99 5.70
C ALA A 307 0.41 -52.03 6.85
N ALA A 308 -0.52 -51.95 7.82
CA ALA A 308 -0.62 -52.92 8.92
C ALA A 308 -1.88 -53.78 8.79
N THR A 309 -2.22 -54.27 7.60
CA THR A 309 -3.27 -55.30 7.47
C THR A 309 -3.16 -56.11 6.17
N THR A 310 -2.05 -56.80 5.92
CA THR A 310 -2.09 -58.02 5.08
C THR A 310 -0.80 -58.84 5.22
N SER A 311 -0.99 -60.15 5.32
CA SER A 311 -0.01 -61.25 5.24
C SER A 311 0.92 -61.46 6.45
N THR A 312 0.56 -62.40 7.32
CA THR A 312 1.12 -63.77 7.26
C THR A 312 0.36 -64.70 8.22
N LEU A 313 -0.43 -65.62 7.64
CA LEU A 313 -0.82 -66.88 8.27
C LEU A 313 0.30 -67.91 8.00
N GLY A 314 0.73 -68.64 9.04
CA GLY A 314 1.62 -69.80 8.89
C GLY A 314 2.31 -70.21 10.21
N ALA A 315 1.65 -71.06 10.99
CA ALA A 315 2.03 -71.65 12.29
C ALA A 315 3.25 -72.65 12.17
N PRO A 316 3.76 -73.32 13.24
CA PRO A 316 3.20 -73.50 14.60
C PRO A 316 4.19 -73.44 15.81
N ASN A 317 3.54 -73.51 16.99
CA ASN A 317 4.00 -73.49 18.39
C ASN A 317 5.09 -74.53 18.76
N PRO A 318 5.88 -74.33 19.84
CA PRO A 318 5.46 -74.90 21.13
C PRO A 318 5.79 -74.11 22.43
N VAL A 319 4.84 -74.17 23.38
CA VAL A 319 4.94 -74.42 24.84
C VAL A 319 5.99 -73.67 25.69
N HIS A 320 5.54 -72.77 26.60
CA HIS A 320 5.64 -72.93 28.07
C HIS A 320 4.96 -71.76 28.84
N GLN A 321 4.07 -72.11 29.79
CA GLN A 321 3.87 -71.61 31.17
C GLN A 321 4.11 -70.10 31.48
N THR A 322 3.34 -69.33 32.28
CA THR A 322 2.34 -69.54 33.35
C THR A 322 1.91 -68.16 33.88
N ALA A 323 0.67 -68.04 34.39
CA ALA A 323 0.21 -67.18 35.50
C ALA A 323 0.32 -65.63 35.36
N SER A 324 -0.55 -64.76 35.88
CA SER A 324 -1.78 -64.81 36.68
C SER A 324 -2.27 -63.37 36.91
N ARG A 325 -3.61 -63.14 36.95
CA ARG A 325 -4.38 -62.21 37.84
C ARG A 325 -4.03 -60.69 37.76
N HIS A 326 -4.91 -59.70 37.95
CA HIS A 326 -6.29 -59.55 38.41
C HIS A 326 -6.76 -58.10 38.11
N SER A 327 -8.07 -57.95 37.81
CA SER A 327 -9.05 -56.91 38.23
C SER A 327 -8.72 -55.40 38.22
N SER A 328 -9.56 -54.60 37.51
CA SER A 328 -10.56 -53.62 38.04
C SER A 328 -9.98 -52.19 38.19
N HIS A 329 -10.68 -51.05 38.01
CA HIS A 329 -12.09 -50.66 38.15
C HIS A 329 -12.42 -49.43 37.27
N ALA A 330 -13.71 -49.32 36.91
CA ALA A 330 -14.42 -48.17 36.33
C ALA A 330 -14.54 -46.98 37.32
N SER A 331 -14.38 -45.72 36.88
CA SER A 331 -15.40 -44.75 36.42
C SER A 331 -16.48 -44.34 37.43
N THR A 332 -16.41 -43.08 37.87
CA THR A 332 -17.48 -42.21 38.42
C THR A 332 -16.98 -40.76 38.27
N ALA A 333 -17.76 -39.68 38.16
CA ALA A 333 -19.13 -39.40 37.78
C ALA A 333 -19.26 -37.85 37.82
N SER A 334 -20.39 -37.32 37.32
CA SER A 334 -21.00 -36.04 37.72
C SER A 334 -20.47 -34.75 37.07
N SER A 335 -21.25 -33.72 36.77
CA SER A 335 -22.64 -33.51 36.31
C SER A 335 -22.72 -32.00 36.04
N ALA A 336 -23.43 -31.57 34.99
CA ALA A 336 -23.71 -30.16 34.73
C ALA A 336 -25.22 -29.98 34.51
N THR A 337 -25.79 -28.96 35.16
CA THR A 337 -27.17 -28.50 34.96
C THR A 337 -27.12 -27.02 34.55
N PRO A 338 -27.93 -26.58 33.57
CA PRO A 338 -27.94 -25.20 33.07
C PRO A 338 -29.07 -24.37 33.70
N VAL A 339 -28.92 -23.04 33.70
CA VAL A 339 -30.03 -22.11 33.95
C VAL A 339 -30.01 -21.01 32.89
N SER A 340 -31.18 -20.79 32.28
CA SER A 340 -31.51 -19.76 31.30
C SER A 340 -32.50 -18.75 31.89
N LEU A 341 -32.32 -17.49 31.49
CA LEU A 341 -33.28 -16.39 31.30
C LEU A 341 -34.28 -16.02 32.42
N ASP A 342 -34.33 -14.72 32.78
CA ASP A 342 -35.43 -13.86 32.27
C ASP A 342 -35.18 -12.32 32.44
N ARG A 343 -35.93 -11.57 31.63
CA ARG A 343 -36.02 -10.10 31.44
C ARG A 343 -36.50 -9.28 32.65
N LYS A 344 -36.15 -7.98 32.72
CA LYS A 344 -37.04 -6.81 32.47
C LYS A 344 -36.45 -5.44 32.89
N ASP A 345 -36.72 -4.45 32.05
CA ASP A 345 -37.15 -3.04 32.29
C ASP A 345 -36.48 -2.20 33.39
N ASN A 346 -35.90 -1.03 33.03
CA ASN A 346 -36.56 0.30 33.06
C ASN A 346 -35.56 1.47 33.26
N ALA A 347 -35.99 2.63 32.76
CA ALA A 347 -35.42 3.97 32.70
C ALA A 347 -34.51 4.49 33.85
N SER A 348 -33.42 5.18 33.50
CA SER A 348 -33.22 6.65 33.64
C SER A 348 -31.91 7.06 32.97
#